data_AF-A0A4U9HTY9-F1
#
_entry.id   AF-A0A4U9HTY9-F1
#
_cell.length_a   1.000
_cell.length_b   1.000
_cell.length_c   1.000
_cell.angle_alpha   90.00
_cell.angle_beta   90.00
_cell.angle_gamma   90.00
#
_symmetry.space_group_name_H-M   'P 1'
#
loop_
_entity.id
_entity.type
_entity.pdbx_description
1 polymer ?
#
loop_
_entity_poly.entity_id
_entity_poly.type
_entity_poly.pdbx_seq_one_letter_code
_entity_poly.pdbx_strand_id
1 'polypeptide(L)' 'MGKTNDWLDFDKLAEDKVRDALKPPSMYKVMLMNDDYTPMEFVIDVLQKFFLMM' A
#
# COMPACT_ATOMS: atom_id res chain seq x y z
N MET A 1 -15.93 21.33 41.58
CA MET A 1 -16.34 20.75 40.28
C MET A 1 -15.16 19.95 39.76
N GLY A 2 -15.05 18.69 40.18
CA GLY A 2 -13.89 17.85 39.88
C GLY A 2 -13.89 17.50 38.40
N LYS A 3 -12.79 17.81 37.70
CA LYS A 3 -12.59 17.38 36.32
C LYS A 3 -12.61 15.85 36.32
N THR A 4 -13.67 15.28 35.76
CA THR A 4 -13.78 13.84 35.58
C THR A 4 -12.62 13.38 34.74
N ASN A 5 -11.88 12.45 35.31
CA ASN A 5 -10.63 11.96 34.78
C ASN A 5 -10.87 11.32 33.41
N ASP A 6 -10.19 11.86 32.40
CA ASP A 6 -10.28 11.48 30.99
C ASP A 6 -9.57 10.14 30.75
N TRP A 7 -10.03 9.09 31.44
CA TRP A 7 -9.55 7.72 31.27
C TRP A 7 -10.34 7.08 30.13
N LEU A 8 -9.81 7.25 28.92
CA LEU A 8 -10.24 6.60 27.67
C LEU A 8 -11.69 6.91 27.23
N ASP A 9 -11.83 7.94 26.40
CA ASP A 9 -13.00 8.14 25.55
C ASP A 9 -13.06 7.05 24.46
N PHE A 10 -13.95 6.07 24.66
CA PHE A 10 -14.12 4.93 23.76
C PHE A 10 -14.75 5.31 22.41
N ASP A 11 -15.55 6.37 22.37
CA ASP A 11 -16.17 6.85 21.13
C ASP A 11 -15.11 7.44 20.22
N LYS A 12 -14.22 8.27 20.80
CA LYS A 12 -13.06 8.81 20.09
C LYS A 12 -12.10 7.71 19.61
N LEU A 13 -11.87 6.68 20.41
CA LEU A 13 -11.04 5.53 20.00
C LEU A 13 -11.67 4.76 18.84
N ALA A 14 -12.99 4.61 18.81
CA ALA A 14 -13.69 3.97 17.70
C ALA A 14 -13.58 4.81 16.42
N GLU A 15 -13.74 6.14 16.51
CA GLU A 15 -13.55 7.06 15.39
C GLU A 15 -12.11 6.99 14.82
N ASP A 16 -11.10 7.00 15.67
CA ASP A 16 -9.70 6.90 15.25
C ASP A 16 -9.38 5.56 14.58
N LYS A 17 -9.93 4.45 15.09
CA LYS A 17 -9.80 3.12 14.47
C LYS A 17 -10.46 3.06 13.09
N VAL A 18 -11.63 3.68 12.92
CA VAL A 18 -12.31 3.76 11.63
C VAL A 18 -11.47 4.57 10.63
N ARG A 19 -10.94 5.72 11.06
CA ARG A 19 -10.05 6.54 10.22
C ARG A 19 -8.79 5.79 9.80
N ASP A 20 -8.20 5.02 10.71
CA ASP A 20 -7.00 4.22 10.44
C ASP A 20 -7.28 3.03 9.52
N ALA A 21 -8.43 2.37 9.69
CA ALA A 21 -8.86 1.27 8.83
C ALA A 21 -9.17 1.73 7.39
N LEU A 22 -9.56 2.99 7.22
CA LEU A 22 -9.84 3.61 5.91
C LEU A 22 -8.60 4.24 5.27
N LYS A 23 -7.43 4.19 5.91
CA LYS A 23 -6.18 4.63 5.28
C LYS A 23 -5.94 3.76 4.05
N PRO A 24 -5.68 4.36 2.88
CA PRO A 24 -5.34 3.59 1.70
C PRO A 24 -4.08 2.76 1.97
N PRO A 25 -3.99 1.54 1.41
CA PRO A 25 -2.81 0.71 1.57
C PRO A 25 -1.58 1.39 0.97
N SER A 26 -0.40 1.09 1.51
CA SER A 26 0.85 1.51 0.90
C SER A 26 0.99 0.87 -0.48
N MET A 27 1.21 1.68 -1.49
CA MET A 27 1.49 1.22 -2.84
C MET A 27 2.98 0.87 -2.98
N TYR A 28 3.28 -0.11 -3.83
CA TYR A 28 4.66 -0.51 -4.13
C TYR A 28 4.97 -0.31 -5.62
N LYS A 29 6.23 0.07 -5.89
CA LYS A 29 6.75 0.13 -7.25
C LYS A 29 7.32 -1.23 -7.62
N VAL A 30 6.92 -1.76 -8.77
CA VAL A 30 7.59 -2.90 -9.40
C VAL A 30 8.64 -2.34 -10.35
N MET A 31 9.89 -2.76 -10.19
CA MET A 31 11.02 -2.32 -11.02
C MET A 31 11.66 -3.54 -11.67
N LEU A 32 11.87 -3.48 -12.98
CA LEU A 32 12.67 -4.44 -13.73
C LEU A 32 14.08 -3.88 -13.89
N MET A 33 15.08 -4.63 -13.43
CA MET A 33 16.49 -4.22 -13.51
C MET A 33 17.11 -4.75 -14.80
N ASN A 34 17.95 -3.93 -15.43
CA ASN A 34 18.70 -4.32 -16.62
C ASN A 34 19.83 -5.32 -16.28
N ASP A 35 20.14 -6.22 -17.21
CA ASP A 35 21.27 -7.15 -17.15
C ASP A 35 21.77 -7.52 -18.56
N ASP A 36 22.92 -8.20 -18.65
CA ASP A 36 23.61 -8.47 -19.92
C ASP A 36 23.23 -9.81 -20.58
N TYR A 37 22.37 -10.61 -19.97
CA TYR A 37 22.11 -12.00 -20.38
C TYR A 37 20.65 -12.24 -20.77
N THR A 38 19.72 -11.45 -20.25
CA THR A 38 18.30 -11.58 -20.55
C THR A 38 17.99 -11.06 -21.96
N PRO A 39 17.49 -11.90 -22.90
CA PRO A 39 17.15 -11.45 -24.25
C PRO A 39 16.05 -10.38 -24.24
N MET A 40 16.15 -9.39 -25.12
CA MET A 40 15.15 -8.31 -25.20
C MET A 40 13.74 -8.84 -25.48
N GLU A 41 13.60 -9.84 -26.34
CA GLU A 41 12.30 -10.48 -26.63
C GLU A 41 11.66 -11.13 -25.40
N PHE A 42 12.47 -11.67 -24.49
CA PHE A 42 11.97 -12.23 -23.24
C PHE A 42 11.46 -11.12 -22.30
N VAL A 43 12.16 -9.98 -22.24
CA VAL A 43 11.70 -8.82 -21.49
C VAL A 43 10.35 -8.33 -22.02
N ILE A 44 10.19 -8.26 -23.34
CA ILE A 44 8.93 -7.87 -23.98
C ILE A 44 7.81 -8.84 -23.61
N ASP A 45 8.03 -10.15 -23.72
CA ASP A 45 7.03 -11.17 -23.35
C ASP A 45 6.60 -11.05 -21.88
N VAL A 46 7.55 -10.83 -20.96
CA VAL A 46 7.23 -10.62 -19.53
C VAL A 46 6.35 -9.39 -19.33
N LEU A 47 6.67 -8.27 -19.98
CA LEU A 47 5.89 -7.02 -19.86
C LEU A 47 4.48 -7.17 -20.46
N GLN A 48 4.35 -7.82 -21.61
CA GLN A 48 3.04 -8.06 -22.24
C GLN A 48 2.18 -9.04 -21.43
N LYS A 49 2.77 -10.14 -20.96
CA LYS A 49 2.04 -11.24 -20.31
C LYS A 49 1.61 -10.95 -18.89
N PHE A 50 2.45 -10.30 -18.08
CA PHE A 50 2.20 -10.11 -16.65
C PHE A 50 1.75 -8.71 -16.29
N PHE A 51 2.13 -7.70 -17.08
CA PHE A 51 1.81 -6.29 -16.81
C PHE A 51 0.85 -5.68 -17.82
N LEU A 52 0.37 -6.47 -18.81
CA LEU A 52 -0.58 -6.03 -19.85
C LEU A 52 -0.12 -4.75 -20.57
N MET A 53 1.20 -4.55 -20.69
CA MET A 53 1.74 -3.46 -21.50
C MET A 53 1.55 -3.81 -22.97
N MET A 54 0.84 -2.95 -23.71
CA MET A 54 0.70 -3.03 -25.17
C MET A 54 1.81 -2.24 -25.86
#